data_AF-A0A2G5SJF2-F1
#
_entry.id   AF-A0A2G5SJF2-F1
#
_cell.length_a   1.000
_cell.length_b   1.000
_cell.length_c   1.000
_cell.angle_alpha   90.00
_cell.angle_beta   90.00
_cell.angle_gamma   90.00
#
_symmetry.space_group_name_H-M   'P 1'
#
loop_
_entity.id
_entity.type
_entity.pdbx_description
1 polymer ?
#
loop_
_entity_poly.entity_id
_entity_poly.type
_entity_poly.pdbx_seq_one_letter_code
_entity_poly.pdbx_strand_id
1 'polypeptide(L)'
;MFSKIFLISLIFIFLTPQNNYAEVQKMLKIFGKVLDSDLKDAEFDENCTQTCFSDSDCILAFFDINSNCQLFFYNSTETLQVEETNRDDGFFVAFKTNLSTTNPDFCPIESEISPIILLGGDPISWTNPSDSTWLFKKCIGNWKMFKRPDPEIIVCMQVFLIRLGTTQPEAKDYCTSRGWKVTGVASVEETIWILELLNVTKLDTYKGIWIDGEKETTSDNFEWTDGYTEGYGAFENNNAELSGVSTTIMFFKIWLIFLVFIFLTPKNNHADVLKMLKIFGKVLDSDLKDAESDENCTQTCFSDSDCILAFFDINSNWLLFFYYSTETLKVEETNRDDGFFVAFKTSLSTTNPDFCPIESEIAPTIFLGEDPISWTNTSDSTWQFKKCVGNWKMFKRSDRDITVCMQVFILGKGTTQKQAEDYCSSMGKKVTGVAMVEESQWILNRTGELLNVTEWTKSEHYKGVWIDGERKTPGINDITWSDGYTEGYGAFKDKWAHLDNGLVVAEDCLFVSKTPRKGIIDDVPCGDGAGLPHGVACGYKLE
;
A
#
# COMPACT_ATOMS: atom_id res chain seq x y z
N MET A 1 -69.37 7.85 13.00
CA MET A 1 -68.53 6.64 12.90
C MET A 1 -67.52 6.89 11.79
N PHE A 2 -66.43 7.58 12.12
CA PHE A 2 -65.38 7.92 11.14
C PHE A 2 -64.07 7.32 11.62
N SER A 3 -63.49 6.53 10.73
CA SER A 3 -62.33 5.69 10.90
C SER A 3 -61.06 6.51 11.09
N LYS A 4 -60.24 6.12 12.07
CA LYS A 4 -58.88 6.64 12.29
C LYS A 4 -57.97 6.10 11.18
N ILE A 5 -57.57 6.95 10.25
CA ILE A 5 -56.45 6.67 9.35
C ILE A 5 -55.18 7.13 10.08
N PHE A 6 -54.34 6.17 10.46
CA PHE A 6 -52.99 6.41 10.94
C PHE A 6 -52.13 6.94 9.79
N LEU A 7 -51.66 8.17 9.91
CA LEU A 7 -50.67 8.76 9.01
C LEU A 7 -49.28 8.25 9.45
N ILE A 8 -48.78 7.19 8.80
CA ILE A 8 -47.38 6.79 8.95
C ILE A 8 -46.54 7.81 8.16
N SER A 9 -45.89 8.73 8.88
CA SER A 9 -44.87 9.60 8.28
C SER A 9 -43.65 8.75 7.92
N LEU A 10 -43.46 8.50 6.63
CA LEU A 10 -42.19 8.04 6.08
C LEU A 10 -41.17 9.18 6.24
N ILE A 11 -40.36 9.12 7.29
CA ILE A 11 -39.16 9.94 7.44
C ILE A 11 -38.12 9.35 6.48
N PHE A 12 -37.93 9.98 5.33
CA PHE A 12 -36.74 9.77 4.50
C PHE A 12 -35.56 10.42 5.22
N ILE A 13 -34.77 9.60 5.92
CA ILE A 13 -33.45 9.99 6.39
C ILE A 13 -32.57 10.07 5.15
N PHE A 14 -32.34 11.27 4.64
CA PHE A 14 -31.20 11.52 3.77
C PHE A 14 -29.94 11.38 4.65
N LEU A 15 -29.39 10.16 4.70
CA LEU A 15 -28.01 9.95 5.11
C LEU A 15 -27.15 10.64 4.05
N THR A 16 -26.83 11.90 4.29
CA THR A 16 -25.64 12.48 3.65
C THR A 16 -24.47 11.64 4.14
N PRO A 17 -23.61 11.11 3.26
CA PRO A 17 -22.37 10.49 3.70
C PRO A 17 -21.56 11.60 4.36
N GLN A 18 -21.60 11.66 5.70
CA GLN A 18 -20.49 12.24 6.44
C GLN A 18 -19.31 11.31 6.16
N ASN A 19 -18.36 11.80 5.36
CA ASN A 19 -17.02 11.22 5.26
C ASN A 19 -16.45 11.21 6.68
N ASN A 20 -16.64 10.09 7.40
CA ASN A 20 -15.89 9.81 8.61
C ASN A 20 -14.47 9.46 8.15
N TYR A 21 -13.61 10.48 8.06
CA TYR A 21 -12.18 10.29 7.91
C TYR A 21 -11.68 9.56 9.16
N ALA A 22 -11.37 8.27 9.02
CA ALA A 22 -10.61 7.57 10.06
C ALA A 22 -9.16 8.04 9.92
N GLU A 23 -8.69 8.87 10.86
CA GLU A 23 -7.27 9.20 10.93
C GLU A 23 -6.50 7.90 11.21
N VAL A 24 -5.64 7.48 10.28
CA VAL A 24 -4.86 6.25 10.43
C VAL A 24 -3.40 6.61 10.69
N GLN A 25 -2.89 6.17 11.84
CA GLN A 25 -1.48 6.28 12.16
C GLN A 25 -0.68 5.29 11.31
N LYS A 26 0.40 5.76 10.69
CA LYS A 26 1.30 4.98 9.84
C LYS A 26 2.76 5.39 10.12
N MET A 27 3.71 4.59 9.64
CA MET A 27 5.12 4.97 9.53
C MET A 27 5.44 5.26 8.07
N LEU A 28 5.87 6.50 7.75
CA LEU A 28 6.33 6.90 6.43
C LEU A 28 7.86 6.79 6.38
N LYS A 29 8.39 5.86 5.58
CA LYS A 29 9.83 5.59 5.46
C LYS A 29 10.39 6.28 4.21
N ILE A 30 11.51 6.98 4.36
CA ILE A 30 12.18 7.72 3.29
C ILE A 30 13.70 7.52 3.34
N PHE A 31 14.40 7.78 2.24
CA PHE A 31 15.85 7.94 2.28
C PHE A 31 16.19 9.30 2.88
N GLY A 32 16.83 9.31 4.04
CA GLY A 32 17.12 10.55 4.73
C GLY A 32 17.99 10.38 5.94
N LYS A 33 18.58 11.50 6.37
CA LYS A 33 19.52 11.58 7.49
C LYS A 33 19.13 12.70 8.43
N VAL A 34 19.20 12.44 9.73
CA VAL A 34 19.04 13.47 10.77
C VAL A 34 20.34 14.28 10.90
N LEU A 35 20.29 15.60 10.66
CA LEU A 35 21.48 16.46 10.49
C LEU A 35 22.34 16.64 11.76
N ASP A 36 21.73 16.53 12.95
CA ASP A 36 22.40 16.73 14.26
C ASP A 36 22.45 15.46 15.13
N SER A 37 22.26 14.29 14.51
CA SER A 37 22.29 12.99 15.19
C SER A 37 23.65 12.30 14.98
N ASP A 38 24.23 11.79 16.07
CA ASP A 38 25.37 10.88 16.02
C ASP A 38 24.90 9.46 16.37
N LEU A 39 24.88 8.57 15.38
CA LEU A 39 24.47 7.18 15.56
C LEU A 39 25.51 6.33 16.34
N LYS A 40 26.62 6.92 16.79
CA LYS A 40 27.62 6.21 17.62
C LYS A 40 27.07 5.73 18.97
N ASP A 41 26.05 6.39 19.50
CA ASP A 41 25.37 6.02 20.74
C ASP A 41 24.02 5.31 20.49
N ALA A 42 23.72 4.94 19.24
CA ALA A 42 22.46 4.30 18.85
C ALA A 42 22.41 2.84 19.29
N GLU A 43 21.24 2.40 19.78
CA GLU A 43 21.03 1.00 20.11
C GLU A 43 20.82 0.17 18.83
N PHE A 44 21.28 -1.08 18.86
CA PHE A 44 20.96 -2.03 17.82
C PHE A 44 19.52 -2.52 18.03
N ASP A 45 18.59 -2.06 17.19
CA ASP A 45 17.21 -2.54 17.14
C ASP A 45 16.82 -2.82 15.69
N GLU A 46 16.80 -4.10 15.33
CA GLU A 46 16.41 -4.60 14.00
C GLU A 46 14.94 -4.26 13.65
N ASN A 47 14.10 -3.92 14.64
CA ASN A 47 12.68 -3.61 14.49
C ASN A 47 12.31 -2.18 14.93
N CYS A 48 13.28 -1.27 14.94
CA CYS A 48 13.12 0.09 15.46
C CYS A 48 11.93 0.88 14.88
N THR A 49 11.55 0.65 13.61
CA THR A 49 10.33 1.25 13.02
C THR A 49 9.06 0.77 13.72
N GLN A 50 8.98 -0.53 14.03
CA GLN A 50 7.86 -1.11 14.77
C GLN A 50 7.87 -0.66 16.23
N THR A 51 9.05 -0.57 16.85
CA THR A 51 9.22 -0.01 18.19
C THR A 51 8.67 1.42 18.25
N CYS A 52 9.05 2.28 17.29
CA CYS A 52 8.53 3.64 17.20
C CYS A 52 7.02 3.70 16.93
N PHE A 53 6.50 2.82 16.07
CA PHE A 53 5.07 2.75 15.81
C PHE A 53 4.26 2.36 17.07
N SER A 54 4.76 1.42 17.86
CA SER A 54 4.09 0.96 19.08
C SER A 54 4.24 1.92 20.27
N ASP A 55 5.33 2.69 20.33
CA ASP A 55 5.57 3.65 21.40
C ASP A 55 4.73 4.91 21.23
N SER A 56 3.96 5.33 22.25
CA SER A 56 3.05 6.48 22.14
C SER A 56 3.77 7.81 21.92
N ASP A 57 5.02 7.92 22.34
CA ASP A 57 5.77 9.17 22.38
C ASP A 57 6.81 9.23 21.26
N CYS A 58 7.12 8.13 20.58
CA CYS A 58 8.05 8.14 19.45
C CYS A 58 7.48 8.89 18.24
N ILE A 59 8.31 9.70 17.57
CA ILE A 59 7.93 10.52 16.42
C ILE A 59 8.76 10.23 15.16
N LEU A 60 9.96 9.67 15.30
CA LEU A 60 10.87 9.38 14.19
C LEU A 60 11.81 8.23 14.58
N ALA A 61 12.07 7.31 13.65
CA ALA A 61 13.16 6.34 13.73
C ALA A 61 14.19 6.65 12.63
N PHE A 62 15.49 6.65 12.96
CA PHE A 62 16.59 6.95 12.03
C PHE A 62 17.61 5.82 11.99
N PHE A 63 18.05 5.44 10.79
CA PHE A 63 18.90 4.28 10.55
C PHE A 63 20.12 4.59 9.70
N ASP A 64 21.22 3.90 9.95
CA ASP A 64 22.37 3.81 9.05
C ASP A 64 22.36 2.55 8.16
N ILE A 65 23.38 2.47 7.30
CA ILE A 65 23.66 1.32 6.43
C ILE A 65 23.85 -0.02 7.16
N ASN A 66 24.19 0.01 8.46
CA ASN A 66 24.40 -1.18 9.27
C ASN A 66 23.15 -1.56 10.08
N SER A 67 22.01 -0.90 9.85
CA SER A 67 20.77 -1.04 10.62
C SER A 67 20.90 -0.65 12.09
N ASN A 68 21.90 0.17 12.46
CA ASN A 68 21.89 0.82 13.77
C ASN A 68 20.78 1.87 13.78
N CYS A 69 19.97 1.92 14.84
CA CYS A 69 18.81 2.79 14.86
C CYS A 69 18.75 3.70 16.10
N GLN A 70 18.37 4.94 15.87
CA GLN A 70 18.05 5.90 16.92
C GLN A 70 16.58 6.30 16.85
N LEU A 71 15.91 6.23 18.01
CA LEU A 71 14.54 6.68 18.19
C LEU A 71 14.51 8.12 18.71
N PHE A 72 13.64 8.95 18.13
CA PHE A 72 13.37 10.30 18.61
C PHE A 72 11.97 10.36 19.18
N PHE A 73 11.87 10.86 20.40
CA PHE A 73 10.62 10.96 21.15
C PHE A 73 10.11 12.40 21.22
N TYR A 74 8.80 12.58 21.23
CA TYR A 74 8.11 13.87 21.28
C TYR A 74 8.61 14.79 22.39
N ASN A 75 8.95 14.24 23.56
CA ASN A 75 9.42 15.02 24.71
C ASN A 75 10.95 15.21 24.76
N SER A 76 11.70 14.63 23.83
CA SER A 76 13.17 14.68 23.82
C SER A 76 13.75 15.89 23.09
N THR A 77 12.95 16.55 22.23
CA THR A 77 13.41 17.65 21.40
C THR A 77 12.27 18.57 20.96
N GLU A 78 12.53 19.88 20.87
CA GLU A 78 11.64 20.86 20.26
C GLU A 78 11.84 21.00 18.74
N THR A 79 12.97 20.55 18.21
CA THR A 79 13.33 20.69 16.78
C THR A 79 14.07 19.48 16.23
N LEU A 80 13.71 19.03 15.04
CA LEU A 80 14.49 18.04 14.28
C LEU A 80 14.60 18.47 12.82
N GLN A 81 15.74 18.15 12.22
CA GLN A 81 15.98 18.34 10.79
C GLN A 81 16.37 17.00 10.17
N VAL A 82 15.65 16.61 9.11
CA VAL A 82 15.96 15.46 8.27
C VAL A 82 16.28 15.97 6.87
N GLU A 83 17.48 15.69 6.40
CA GLU A 83 17.88 15.91 5.01
C GLU A 83 17.50 14.66 4.18
N GLU A 84 16.83 14.84 3.05
CA GLU A 84 16.60 13.76 2.08
C GLU A 84 17.93 13.32 1.47
N THR A 85 18.15 12.01 1.37
CA THR A 85 19.40 11.42 0.84
C THR A 85 19.08 10.45 -0.29
N ASN A 86 20.11 9.98 -1.01
CA ASN A 86 19.93 8.98 -2.05
C ASN A 86 20.00 7.56 -1.48
N ARG A 87 19.51 6.59 -2.25
CA ARG A 87 19.60 5.16 -1.92
C ARG A 87 21.04 4.73 -1.63
N ASP A 88 21.99 5.22 -2.42
CA ASP A 88 23.41 4.85 -2.32
C ASP A 88 24.07 5.34 -1.01
N ASP A 89 23.47 6.33 -0.34
CA ASP A 89 23.95 6.82 0.94
C ASP A 89 23.62 5.85 2.09
N GLY A 90 22.63 4.97 1.90
CA GLY A 90 22.27 3.90 2.84
C GLY A 90 21.56 4.36 4.11
N PHE A 91 21.23 5.65 4.23
CA PHE A 91 20.48 6.21 5.35
C PHE A 91 18.98 6.22 5.05
N PHE A 92 18.18 5.90 6.06
CA PHE A 92 16.74 6.08 5.98
C PHE A 92 16.16 6.54 7.30
N VAL A 93 15.05 7.26 7.23
CA VAL A 93 14.22 7.59 8.39
C VAL A 93 12.80 7.08 8.21
N ALA A 94 12.09 6.88 9.30
CA ALA A 94 10.68 6.56 9.32
C ALA A 94 9.93 7.56 10.21
N PHE A 95 9.14 8.45 9.61
CA PHE A 95 8.28 9.40 10.30
C PHE A 95 7.04 8.69 10.82
N LYS A 96 6.73 8.89 12.10
CA LYS A 96 5.40 8.54 12.61
C LYS A 96 4.42 9.64 12.22
N THR A 97 3.38 9.28 11.48
CA THR A 97 2.43 10.25 10.93
C THR A 97 1.00 9.75 11.02
N ASN A 98 0.05 10.68 11.13
CA ASN A 98 -1.37 10.40 10.99
C ASN A 98 -1.80 10.87 9.60
N LEU A 99 -2.20 9.92 8.76
CA LEU A 99 -2.69 10.22 7.43
C LEU A 99 -4.17 10.57 7.51
N SER A 100 -4.51 11.79 7.10
CA SER A 100 -5.89 12.24 6.87
C SER A 100 -6.34 11.84 5.47
N THR A 101 -6.24 10.56 5.10
CA THR A 101 -6.73 10.09 3.80
C THR A 101 -8.20 9.71 3.91
N THR A 102 -8.97 9.98 2.85
CA THR A 102 -10.34 9.45 2.67
C THR A 102 -10.36 7.92 2.58
N ASN A 103 -9.21 7.30 2.34
CA ASN A 103 -9.08 5.86 2.18
C ASN A 103 -7.86 5.34 2.98
N PRO A 104 -8.08 4.49 4.01
CA PRO A 104 -6.99 3.81 4.75
C PRO A 104 -6.18 2.86 3.86
N ASP A 105 -6.66 2.59 2.64
CA ASP A 105 -6.02 1.72 1.68
C ASP A 105 -4.92 2.38 0.83
N PHE A 106 -4.69 3.68 0.96
CA PHE A 106 -3.71 4.40 0.14
C PHE A 106 -2.39 4.64 0.90
N CYS A 107 -1.26 4.34 0.27
CA CYS A 107 0.07 4.79 0.69
C CYS A 107 0.43 5.99 -0.19
N PRO A 108 0.28 7.23 0.31
CA PRO A 108 0.53 8.42 -0.50
C PRO A 108 2.02 8.61 -0.80
N ILE A 109 2.29 9.41 -1.83
CA ILE A 109 3.64 9.71 -2.31
C ILE A 109 4.40 10.53 -1.25
N GLU A 110 5.68 10.23 -1.08
CA GLU A 110 6.63 10.93 -0.22
C GLU A 110 6.60 12.46 -0.37
N SER A 111 6.37 12.96 -1.59
CA SER A 111 6.32 14.40 -1.92
C SER A 111 4.98 15.10 -1.63
N GLU A 112 3.91 14.35 -1.33
CA GLU A 112 2.58 14.91 -1.05
C GLU A 112 2.18 14.81 0.43
N ILE A 113 2.91 14.01 1.21
CA ILE A 113 2.65 13.86 2.64
C ILE A 113 3.45 14.92 3.36
N SER A 114 2.78 15.86 4.04
CA SER A 114 3.39 16.58 5.15
C SER A 114 3.12 15.76 6.42
N PRO A 115 4.11 15.02 6.97
CA PRO A 115 3.85 14.16 8.11
C PRO A 115 3.23 14.94 9.27
N ILE A 116 2.14 14.44 9.87
CA ILE A 116 1.43 15.10 10.97
C ILE A 116 1.48 14.22 12.21
N ILE A 117 1.96 14.80 13.31
CA ILE A 117 1.98 14.18 14.63
C ILE A 117 0.83 14.73 15.46
N LEU A 118 0.00 13.85 16.03
CA LEU A 118 -1.13 14.20 16.91
C LEU A 118 -0.79 13.99 18.39
N LEU A 119 0.41 14.41 18.80
CA LEU A 119 0.89 14.30 20.19
C LEU A 119 0.93 15.70 20.82
N GLY A 120 0.50 15.83 22.07
CA GLY A 120 0.54 17.10 22.81
C GLY A 120 -0.69 18.01 22.69
N GLY A 121 -1.77 17.54 22.06
CA GLY A 121 -3.06 18.24 21.98
C GLY A 121 -3.31 19.03 20.68
N ASP A 122 -2.25 19.35 19.95
CA ASP A 122 -2.31 20.03 18.64
C ASP A 122 -1.65 19.20 17.54
N PRO A 123 -2.18 19.21 16.30
CA PRO A 123 -1.50 18.62 15.15
C PRO A 123 -0.21 19.38 14.82
N ILE A 124 0.92 18.67 14.83
CA ILE A 124 2.22 19.22 14.44
C ILE A 124 2.63 18.64 13.09
N SER A 125 2.71 19.51 12.09
CA SER A 125 3.17 19.14 10.75
C SER A 125 4.68 19.29 10.65
N TRP A 126 5.33 18.30 10.05
CA TRP A 126 6.67 18.48 9.47
C TRP A 126 6.54 19.39 8.24
N THR A 127 7.45 20.35 8.10
CA THR A 127 7.49 21.27 6.96
C THR A 127 8.72 20.99 6.10
N ASN A 128 8.63 21.13 4.78
CA ASN A 128 9.78 20.99 3.88
C ASN A 128 10.09 22.36 3.22
N PRO A 129 10.78 23.28 3.92
CA PRO A 129 11.04 24.63 3.43
C PRO A 129 11.99 24.73 2.22
N SER A 130 12.66 23.65 1.83
CA SER A 130 13.74 23.65 0.83
C SER A 130 13.73 22.42 -0.10
N ASP A 131 12.55 21.81 -0.33
CA ASP A 131 12.29 20.63 -1.16
C ASP A 131 13.12 19.35 -0.87
N SER A 132 14.03 19.40 0.11
CA SER A 132 15.01 18.37 0.45
C SER A 132 15.34 18.33 1.95
N THR A 133 14.68 19.14 2.78
CA THR A 133 14.94 19.17 4.23
C THR A 133 13.63 19.28 4.98
N TRP A 134 13.30 18.26 5.74
CA TRP A 134 12.15 18.22 6.62
C TRP A 134 12.48 18.80 7.99
N LEU A 135 11.68 19.76 8.42
CA LEU A 135 11.78 20.42 9.71
C LEU A 135 10.60 20.05 10.59
N PHE A 136 10.88 19.46 11.74
CA PHE A 136 9.96 19.37 12.86
C PHE A 136 10.23 20.53 13.81
N LYS A 137 9.18 21.24 14.21
CA LYS A 137 9.27 22.28 15.22
C LYS A 137 8.00 22.29 16.07
N LYS A 138 8.19 22.22 17.39
CA LYS A 138 7.10 22.31 18.37
C LYS A 138 7.38 23.35 19.45
N CYS A 139 6.36 23.68 20.23
CA CYS A 139 6.53 24.48 21.42
C CYS A 139 7.14 23.67 22.57
N ILE A 140 7.70 24.38 23.54
CA ILE A 140 8.28 23.79 24.75
C ILE A 140 7.21 22.98 25.50
N GLY A 141 7.51 21.72 25.82
CA GLY A 141 6.58 20.82 26.51
C GLY A 141 5.24 20.67 25.77
N ASN A 142 4.15 21.02 26.46
CA ASN A 142 2.76 20.94 25.98
C ASN A 142 2.11 22.33 25.84
N TRP A 143 2.91 23.35 25.49
CA TRP A 143 2.37 24.67 25.18
C TRP A 143 1.54 24.60 23.89
N LYS A 144 0.42 25.32 23.87
CA LYS A 144 -0.51 25.34 22.74
C LYS A 144 0.11 26.06 21.55
N MET A 145 -0.02 25.48 20.37
CA MET A 145 0.48 26.02 19.10
C MET A 145 -0.66 26.67 18.32
N PHE A 146 -0.50 27.97 18.01
CA PHE A 146 -1.40 28.67 17.08
C PHE A 146 -0.64 29.07 15.82
N LYS A 147 -1.16 28.67 14.65
CA LYS A 147 -0.70 29.13 13.35
C LYS A 147 -1.51 30.36 12.97
N ARG A 148 -0.86 31.53 12.91
CA ARG A 148 -1.48 32.77 12.43
C ARG A 148 -1.11 32.94 10.95
N PRO A 149 -2.06 33.24 10.04
CA PRO A 149 -1.77 33.34 8.61
C PRO A 149 -1.26 34.74 8.19
N ASP A 150 -1.41 35.76 9.03
CA ASP A 150 -1.09 37.16 8.69
C ASP A 150 -0.53 37.91 9.92
N PRO A 151 0.80 38.08 10.04
CA PRO A 151 1.85 37.40 9.26
C PRO A 151 1.89 35.89 9.57
N GLU A 152 2.44 35.08 8.65
CA GLU A 152 2.60 33.64 8.87
C GLU A 152 3.59 33.35 10.02
N ILE A 153 3.06 33.11 11.21
CA ILE A 153 3.84 32.84 12.42
C ILE A 153 3.21 31.72 13.26
N ILE A 154 4.06 31.00 13.99
CA ILE A 154 3.63 30.04 15.02
C ILE A 154 3.82 30.70 16.39
N VAL A 155 2.72 30.86 17.13
CA VAL A 155 2.74 31.40 18.49
C VAL A 155 2.53 30.27 19.49
N CYS A 156 3.47 30.15 20.43
CA CYS A 156 3.41 29.21 21.54
C CYS A 156 2.76 29.89 22.75
N MET A 157 1.59 29.41 23.16
CA MET A 157 0.82 30.00 24.25
C MET A 157 0.72 29.05 25.45
N GLN A 158 0.79 29.63 26.65
CA GLN A 158 0.51 28.93 27.91
C GLN A 158 -0.14 29.89 28.90
N VAL A 159 -1.07 29.35 29.70
CA VAL A 159 -1.77 30.11 30.74
C VAL A 159 -1.08 29.89 32.08
N PHE A 160 -0.69 30.98 32.73
CA PHE A 160 -0.09 30.94 34.07
C PHE A 160 -0.97 31.63 35.10
N LEU A 161 -1.38 30.88 36.12
CA LEU A 161 -2.09 31.44 37.28
C LEU A 161 -1.08 31.85 38.35
N ILE A 162 -0.67 33.14 38.33
CA ILE A 162 0.35 33.68 39.25
C ILE A 162 -0.22 33.81 40.67
N ARG A 163 -1.15 34.74 40.88
CA ARG A 163 -1.94 34.93 42.11
C ARG A 163 -3.14 35.83 41.85
N LEU A 164 -4.15 35.78 42.72
CA LEU A 164 -5.26 36.75 42.68
C LEU A 164 -4.73 38.18 42.89
N GLY A 165 -5.28 39.12 42.12
CA GLY A 165 -4.88 40.53 42.17
C GLY A 165 -3.51 40.84 41.54
N THR A 166 -2.99 39.94 40.70
CA THR A 166 -1.83 40.23 39.85
C THR A 166 -2.15 41.43 38.95
N THR A 167 -1.23 42.38 38.83
CA THR A 167 -1.32 43.54 37.93
C THR A 167 -0.73 43.24 36.55
N GLN A 168 -1.10 43.99 35.52
CA GLN A 168 -0.55 43.80 34.16
C GLN A 168 0.99 43.93 34.13
N PRO A 169 1.62 44.91 34.82
CA PRO A 169 3.09 44.96 34.89
C PRO A 169 3.71 43.73 35.55
N GLU A 170 3.13 43.21 36.64
CA GLU A 170 3.61 41.98 37.28
C GLU A 170 3.50 40.76 36.35
N ALA A 171 2.44 40.68 35.54
CA ALA A 171 2.32 39.63 34.52
C ALA A 171 3.39 39.78 33.42
N LYS A 172 3.64 41.01 32.95
CA LYS A 172 4.72 41.31 31.98
C LYS A 172 6.09 40.93 32.53
N ASP A 173 6.39 41.27 33.79
CA ASP A 173 7.63 40.90 34.46
C ASP A 173 7.78 39.38 34.62
N TYR A 174 6.69 38.69 34.98
CA TYR A 174 6.70 37.23 35.12
C TYR A 174 7.11 36.52 33.83
N CYS A 175 6.52 36.90 32.68
CA CYS A 175 6.89 36.34 31.38
C CYS A 175 8.31 36.75 30.96
N THR A 176 8.65 38.03 31.08
CA THR A 176 9.94 38.57 30.63
C THR A 176 11.11 37.95 31.39
N SER A 177 10.96 37.68 32.69
CA SER A 177 11.98 37.01 33.51
C SER A 177 12.35 35.59 33.03
N ARG A 178 11.54 34.99 32.16
CA ARG A 178 11.74 33.65 31.56
C ARG A 178 12.05 33.71 30.07
N GLY A 179 12.26 34.91 29.52
CA GLY A 179 12.48 35.11 28.08
C GLY A 179 11.19 34.99 27.24
N TRP A 180 10.02 35.06 27.87
CA TRP A 180 8.72 35.05 27.19
C TRP A 180 8.07 36.43 27.23
N LYS A 181 6.93 36.59 26.56
CA LYS A 181 6.15 37.82 26.61
C LYS A 181 4.73 37.52 27.07
N VAL A 182 4.08 38.49 27.71
CA VAL A 182 2.61 38.47 27.77
C VAL A 182 2.16 38.68 26.32
N THR A 183 1.33 37.77 25.82
CA THR A 183 0.98 37.72 24.40
C THR A 183 -0.34 38.42 24.14
N GLY A 184 -0.43 39.09 23.01
CA GLY A 184 -1.70 39.51 22.42
C GLY A 184 -2.44 38.30 21.86
N VAL A 185 -3.75 38.46 21.73
CA VAL A 185 -4.66 37.44 21.21
C VAL A 185 -5.17 37.91 19.85
N ALA A 186 -4.90 37.14 18.80
CA ALA A 186 -5.16 37.53 17.42
C ALA A 186 -6.48 36.95 16.87
N SER A 187 -7.01 35.88 17.46
CA SER A 187 -8.24 35.22 16.99
C SER A 187 -9.22 34.90 18.12
N VAL A 188 -10.49 34.70 17.76
CA VAL A 188 -11.54 34.25 18.70
C VAL A 188 -11.22 32.85 19.26
N GLU A 189 -10.59 31.98 18.45
CA GLU A 189 -10.20 30.63 18.87
C GLU A 189 -9.15 30.66 20.00
N GLU A 190 -8.15 31.54 19.88
CA GLU A 190 -7.14 31.74 20.93
C GLU A 190 -7.82 32.20 22.25
N THR A 191 -8.81 33.10 22.17
CA THR A 191 -9.58 33.55 23.35
C THR A 191 -10.39 32.42 23.98
N ILE A 192 -11.08 31.61 23.17
CA ILE A 192 -11.88 30.48 23.65
C ILE A 192 -10.99 29.48 24.38
N TRP A 193 -9.84 29.12 23.81
CA TRP A 193 -8.89 28.20 24.43
C TRP A 193 -8.39 28.71 25.80
N ILE A 194 -8.05 29.99 25.92
CA ILE A 194 -7.69 30.61 27.21
C ILE A 194 -8.84 30.48 28.22
N LEU A 195 -10.08 30.72 27.78
CA LEU A 195 -11.26 30.68 28.64
C LEU A 195 -11.61 29.26 29.09
N GLU A 196 -11.46 28.27 28.22
CA GLU A 196 -11.70 26.85 28.55
C GLU A 196 -10.74 26.36 29.65
N LEU A 197 -9.48 26.77 29.59
CA LEU A 197 -8.49 26.46 30.64
C LEU A 197 -8.84 27.05 32.01
N LEU A 198 -9.62 28.12 32.04
CA LEU A 198 -10.08 28.73 33.29
C LEU A 198 -11.22 27.95 33.97
N ASN A 199 -11.78 26.92 33.32
CA ASN A 199 -12.84 26.03 33.82
C ASN A 199 -13.98 26.78 34.56
N VAL A 200 -14.95 27.27 33.77
CA VAL A 200 -16.04 28.24 34.05
C VAL A 200 -16.87 28.04 35.33
N THR A 201 -16.62 27.01 36.14
CA THR A 201 -17.38 26.75 37.38
C THR A 201 -17.06 27.66 38.57
N LYS A 202 -16.05 28.55 38.50
CA LYS A 202 -15.62 29.37 39.68
C LYS A 202 -15.23 30.83 39.44
N LEU A 203 -15.55 31.42 38.29
CA LEU A 203 -15.29 32.83 38.07
C LEU A 203 -16.56 33.65 38.35
N ASP A 204 -16.60 34.32 39.50
CA ASP A 204 -17.51 35.45 39.73
C ASP A 204 -17.25 36.55 38.68
N THR A 205 -18.20 37.49 38.55
CA THR A 205 -18.15 38.61 37.60
C THR A 205 -16.79 39.33 37.58
N TYR A 206 -16.21 39.47 36.38
CA TYR A 206 -14.97 40.21 36.04
C TYR A 206 -13.61 39.58 36.41
N LYS A 207 -13.51 38.27 36.61
CA LYS A 207 -12.19 37.59 36.72
C LYS A 207 -11.67 37.17 35.34
N GLY A 208 -10.40 37.45 35.05
CA GLY A 208 -9.73 37.10 33.80
C GLY A 208 -8.22 36.94 33.96
N ILE A 209 -7.53 36.66 32.86
CA ILE A 209 -6.06 36.60 32.78
C ILE A 209 -5.58 37.83 32.01
N TRP A 210 -4.42 38.36 32.38
CA TRP A 210 -3.77 39.42 31.60
C TRP A 210 -3.30 38.89 30.24
N ILE A 211 -3.85 39.49 29.19
CA ILE A 211 -3.32 39.42 27.82
C ILE A 211 -2.60 40.74 27.52
N ASP A 212 -1.81 40.77 26.45
CA ASP A 212 -1.19 42.02 26.00
C ASP A 212 -2.25 42.93 25.38
N GLY A 213 -1.90 44.20 25.16
CA GLY A 213 -2.81 45.19 24.60
C GLY A 213 -3.01 46.38 25.54
N GLU A 214 -2.72 47.57 25.04
CA GLU A 214 -2.99 48.83 25.72
C GLU A 214 -3.83 49.72 24.81
N LYS A 215 -4.97 50.18 25.31
CA LYS A 215 -5.88 51.02 24.53
C LYS A 215 -5.22 52.39 24.28
N GLU A 216 -5.19 52.82 23.02
CA GLU A 216 -4.78 54.18 22.69
C GLU A 216 -5.73 55.20 23.33
N THR A 217 -5.18 56.27 23.92
CA THR A 217 -5.95 57.27 24.68
C THR A 217 -7.07 57.98 23.91
N THR A 218 -7.07 57.93 22.58
CA THR A 218 -7.96 58.72 21.72
C THR A 218 -8.74 57.91 20.70
N SER A 219 -8.61 56.58 20.69
CA SER A 219 -9.24 55.71 19.70
C SER A 219 -9.68 54.39 20.38
N ASP A 220 -10.42 53.55 19.66
CA ASP A 220 -10.69 52.17 20.07
C ASP A 220 -9.60 51.19 19.60
N ASN A 221 -8.44 51.73 19.22
CA ASN A 221 -7.27 50.93 18.85
C ASN A 221 -6.51 50.46 20.08
N PHE A 222 -5.80 49.35 19.91
CA PHE A 222 -4.95 48.76 20.92
C PHE A 222 -3.54 48.59 20.35
N GLU A 223 -2.54 48.92 21.16
CA GLU A 223 -1.14 48.66 20.86
C GLU A 223 -0.69 47.37 21.54
N TRP A 224 -0.01 46.50 20.78
CA TRP A 224 0.59 45.26 21.27
C TRP A 224 2.09 45.44 21.46
N THR A 225 2.62 44.98 22.59
CA THR A 225 4.03 45.09 22.98
C THR A 225 4.81 43.79 22.76
N ASP A 226 4.12 42.69 22.46
CA ASP A 226 4.72 41.40 22.15
C ASP A 226 5.53 41.39 20.85
N GLY A 227 5.29 42.35 19.95
CA GLY A 227 6.01 42.54 18.70
C GLY A 227 5.67 41.53 17.61
N TYR A 228 4.59 40.76 17.77
CA TYR A 228 4.12 39.80 16.77
C TYR A 228 2.59 39.66 16.69
N THR A 229 1.83 40.25 17.62
CA THR A 229 0.37 40.35 17.48
C THR A 229 0.02 41.55 16.62
N GLU A 230 -0.78 41.30 15.59
CA GLU A 230 -1.28 42.31 14.67
C GLU A 230 -2.80 42.17 14.51
N GLY A 231 -3.45 43.28 14.16
CA GLY A 231 -4.89 43.31 13.87
C GLY A 231 -5.81 43.21 15.08
N TYR A 232 -7.10 43.00 14.79
CA TYR A 232 -8.21 42.98 15.75
C TYR A 232 -9.11 41.75 15.60
N GLY A 233 -8.60 40.65 15.03
CA GLY A 233 -9.40 39.44 14.75
C GLY A 233 -10.04 38.84 16.01
N ALA A 234 -9.41 38.97 17.17
CA ALA A 234 -9.97 38.54 18.45
C ALA A 234 -11.19 39.38 18.92
N PHE A 235 -11.44 40.56 18.34
CA PHE A 235 -12.58 41.42 18.68
C PHE A 235 -13.82 41.14 17.81
N GLU A 236 -13.70 40.25 16.81
CA GLU A 236 -14.81 39.88 15.94
C GLU A 236 -15.94 39.19 16.71
N ASN A 237 -17.13 39.10 16.10
CA ASN A 237 -18.28 38.36 16.64
C ASN A 237 -18.74 38.78 18.05
N ASN A 238 -18.54 40.05 18.43
CA ASN A 238 -18.82 40.56 19.77
C ASN A 238 -18.02 39.84 20.87
N ASN A 239 -16.82 39.33 20.54
CA ASN A 239 -15.95 38.64 21.49
C ASN A 239 -15.23 39.58 22.47
N ALA A 240 -15.50 40.89 22.40
CA ALA A 240 -15.00 41.89 23.33
C ALA A 240 -16.11 42.81 23.83
N GLU A 241 -16.14 43.04 25.14
CA GLU A 241 -16.95 44.09 25.78
C GLU A 241 -16.06 45.29 26.10
N LEU A 242 -15.99 46.25 25.17
CA LEU A 242 -15.24 47.49 25.35
C LEU A 242 -16.14 48.54 25.99
N SER A 243 -15.65 49.24 27.00
CA SER A 243 -16.38 50.35 27.60
C SER A 243 -16.47 51.54 26.62
N GLY A 244 -17.57 51.63 25.87
CA GLY A 244 -17.89 52.61 24.83
C GLY A 244 -19.21 52.24 24.12
N VAL A 245 -19.97 53.22 23.59
CA VAL A 245 -21.42 53.17 23.31
C VAL A 245 -21.95 51.92 22.57
N SER A 246 -22.99 51.33 23.18
CA SER A 246 -23.83 50.18 22.78
C SER A 246 -24.54 50.27 21.42
N THR A 247 -24.66 49.13 20.72
CA THR A 247 -25.96 48.68 20.20
C THR A 247 -26.04 47.15 20.11
N THR A 248 -27.08 46.61 20.76
CA THR A 248 -27.54 45.23 20.85
C THR A 248 -28.01 44.64 19.51
N ILE A 249 -27.69 43.38 19.19
CA ILE A 249 -28.60 42.46 18.45
C ILE A 249 -28.45 41.04 19.00
N MET A 250 -29.59 40.45 19.35
CA MET A 250 -29.79 39.13 19.96
C MET A 250 -30.25 38.14 18.88
N PHE A 251 -29.66 36.95 18.75
CA PHE A 251 -30.30 35.80 18.09
C PHE A 251 -29.95 34.45 18.73
N PHE A 252 -30.98 33.61 18.76
CA PHE A 252 -31.15 32.30 19.39
C PHE A 252 -30.64 31.14 18.50
N LYS A 253 -29.99 30.11 19.07
CA LYS A 253 -30.54 28.74 19.28
C LYS A 253 -29.44 27.70 19.57
N ILE A 254 -29.65 26.96 20.65
CA ILE A 254 -28.92 25.75 21.07
C ILE A 254 -29.45 24.55 20.28
N TRP A 255 -28.55 23.67 19.82
CA TRP A 255 -28.85 22.28 19.49
C TRP A 255 -27.90 21.36 20.27
N LEU A 256 -28.48 20.45 21.04
CA LEU A 256 -27.82 19.37 21.76
C LEU A 256 -27.82 18.12 20.85
N ILE A 257 -26.65 17.56 20.57
CA ILE A 257 -26.51 16.24 19.94
C ILE A 257 -25.84 15.33 20.97
N PHE A 258 -26.50 14.22 21.29
CA PHE A 258 -25.92 13.11 22.05
C PHE A 258 -25.31 12.11 21.05
N LEU A 259 -24.04 11.76 21.25
CA LEU A 259 -23.36 10.67 20.55
C LEU A 259 -23.29 9.43 21.47
N VAL A 260 -23.74 8.30 20.95
CA VAL A 260 -23.57 6.97 21.54
C VAL A 260 -22.44 6.27 20.78
N PHE A 261 -21.37 5.91 21.48
CA PHE A 261 -20.29 5.07 20.92
C PHE A 261 -20.65 3.59 21.10
N ILE A 262 -20.66 2.83 20.01
CA ILE A 262 -20.63 1.37 20.02
C ILE A 262 -19.22 0.95 19.62
N PHE A 263 -18.49 0.32 20.54
CA PHE A 263 -17.22 -0.33 20.26
C PHE A 263 -17.47 -1.68 19.57
N LEU A 264 -16.93 -1.85 18.37
CA LEU A 264 -16.73 -3.16 17.75
C LEU A 264 -15.22 -3.38 17.60
N THR A 265 -14.73 -4.46 18.21
CA THR A 265 -13.34 -4.89 18.10
C THR A 265 -13.11 -5.61 16.76
N PRO A 266 -12.05 -5.29 16.01
CA PRO A 266 -11.68 -6.07 14.83
C PRO A 266 -11.06 -7.40 15.26
N LYS A 267 -11.52 -8.50 14.65
CA LYS A 267 -10.78 -9.76 14.61
C LYS A 267 -9.74 -9.65 13.49
N ASN A 268 -8.48 -9.91 13.84
CA ASN A 268 -7.39 -10.07 12.89
C ASN A 268 -7.66 -11.27 11.99
N ASN A 269 -8.00 -11.00 10.73
CA ASN A 269 -7.84 -11.95 9.64
C ASN A 269 -6.76 -11.36 8.73
N HIS A 270 -5.75 -12.16 8.39
CA HIS A 270 -4.81 -11.81 7.34
C HIS A 270 -5.60 -11.60 6.05
N ALA A 271 -5.56 -10.38 5.52
CA ALA A 271 -6.19 -10.01 4.27
C ALA A 271 -5.09 -9.59 3.30
N ASP A 272 -5.07 -10.20 2.12
CA ASP A 272 -4.27 -9.69 1.01
C ASP A 272 -4.88 -8.35 0.59
N VAL A 273 -4.11 -7.27 0.71
CA VAL A 273 -4.60 -5.92 0.41
C VAL A 273 -4.09 -5.48 -0.95
N LEU A 274 -5.00 -5.18 -1.86
CA LEU A 274 -4.70 -4.61 -3.17
C LEU A 274 -4.27 -3.15 -3.04
N LYS A 275 -3.18 -2.76 -3.69
CA LYS A 275 -2.56 -1.42 -3.64
C LYS A 275 -2.05 -1.01 -5.03
N MET A 276 -1.79 0.29 -5.19
CA MET A 276 -0.99 0.83 -6.29
C MET A 276 0.38 1.25 -5.74
N LEU A 277 1.46 0.62 -6.21
CA LEU A 277 2.83 1.02 -5.91
C LEU A 277 3.30 1.99 -7.00
N LYS A 278 3.50 3.26 -6.67
CA LYS A 278 4.04 4.26 -7.58
C LYS A 278 5.55 4.37 -7.41
N ILE A 279 6.28 4.52 -8.52
CA ILE A 279 7.72 4.78 -8.59
C ILE A 279 8.02 5.85 -9.63
N PHE A 280 9.21 6.46 -9.56
CA PHE A 280 9.79 7.17 -10.70
C PHE A 280 10.33 6.15 -11.70
N GLY A 281 9.77 6.16 -12.90
CA GLY A 281 10.16 5.17 -13.89
C GLY A 281 9.50 5.37 -15.24
N LYS A 282 10.06 4.70 -16.24
CA LYS A 282 9.66 4.77 -17.62
C LYS A 282 9.42 3.37 -18.17
N VAL A 283 8.28 3.17 -18.84
CA VAL A 283 8.01 1.92 -19.55
C VAL A 283 8.92 1.82 -20.78
N LEU A 284 9.69 0.73 -20.86
CA LEU A 284 10.57 0.42 -21.97
C LEU A 284 9.86 -0.53 -22.95
N ASP A 285 9.70 -0.07 -24.19
CA ASP A 285 9.50 -0.92 -25.37
C ASP A 285 8.26 -1.84 -25.35
N SER A 286 7.10 -1.30 -24.97
CA SER A 286 5.82 -1.89 -25.37
C SER A 286 5.34 -1.25 -26.68
N ASP A 287 4.71 -2.02 -27.56
CA ASP A 287 3.92 -1.47 -28.67
C ASP A 287 2.79 -0.62 -28.05
N LEU A 288 3.10 0.65 -27.75
CA LEU A 288 2.23 1.64 -27.08
C LEU A 288 1.00 2.04 -27.92
N LYS A 289 0.69 1.29 -28.99
CA LYS A 289 -0.40 1.59 -29.91
C LYS A 289 -1.78 1.35 -29.31
N ASP A 290 -1.86 0.58 -28.23
CA ASP A 290 -3.12 0.16 -27.61
C ASP A 290 -3.31 0.71 -26.19
N ALA A 291 -2.45 1.62 -25.72
CA ALA A 291 -2.59 2.20 -24.39
C ALA A 291 -3.67 3.30 -24.40
N GLU A 292 -4.70 3.15 -23.56
CA GLU A 292 -5.78 4.13 -23.44
C GLU A 292 -5.33 5.32 -22.58
N SER A 293 -5.69 6.53 -23.01
CA SER A 293 -5.42 7.78 -22.30
C SER A 293 -6.48 8.06 -21.25
N ASP A 294 -6.07 8.37 -20.00
CA ASP A 294 -6.99 8.64 -18.88
C ASP A 294 -6.40 9.68 -17.91
N GLU A 295 -7.08 10.81 -17.68
CA GLU A 295 -6.63 11.90 -16.80
C GLU A 295 -6.47 11.51 -15.31
N ASN A 296 -7.03 10.37 -14.88
CA ASN A 296 -6.97 9.80 -13.53
C ASN A 296 -6.53 8.32 -13.55
N CYS A 297 -5.58 7.99 -14.43
CA CYS A 297 -5.22 6.60 -14.74
C CYS A 297 -4.87 5.73 -13.52
N THR A 298 -4.29 6.30 -12.44
CA THR A 298 -3.92 5.49 -11.26
C THR A 298 -5.17 4.98 -10.55
N GLN A 299 -6.20 5.82 -10.40
CA GLN A 299 -7.48 5.43 -9.81
C GLN A 299 -8.28 4.53 -10.74
N THR A 300 -8.26 4.81 -12.04
CA THR A 300 -8.90 3.96 -13.05
C THR A 300 -8.28 2.56 -13.01
N CYS A 301 -6.95 2.46 -13.01
CA CYS A 301 -6.25 1.18 -12.96
C CYS A 301 -6.51 0.40 -11.66
N PHE A 302 -6.57 1.10 -10.53
CA PHE A 302 -6.92 0.46 -9.26
C PHE A 302 -8.32 -0.16 -9.29
N SER A 303 -9.28 0.55 -9.89
CA SER A 303 -10.68 0.15 -9.93
C SER A 303 -10.96 -0.92 -10.99
N ASP A 304 -10.22 -0.91 -12.10
CA ASP A 304 -10.38 -1.84 -13.21
C ASP A 304 -9.83 -3.23 -12.87
N SER A 305 -10.59 -4.29 -13.11
CA SER A 305 -10.15 -5.65 -12.72
C SER A 305 -8.94 -6.14 -13.50
N ASP A 306 -8.71 -5.63 -14.70
CA ASP A 306 -7.73 -6.17 -15.64
C ASP A 306 -6.53 -5.25 -15.80
N CYS A 307 -6.59 -4.00 -15.32
CA CYS A 307 -5.44 -3.10 -15.33
C CYS A 307 -4.34 -3.57 -14.37
N ILE A 308 -3.10 -3.54 -14.84
CA ILE A 308 -1.91 -3.96 -14.08
C ILE A 308 -0.90 -2.83 -13.86
N LEU A 309 -0.95 -1.79 -14.67
CA LEU A 309 0.02 -0.72 -14.67
C LEU A 309 -0.60 0.59 -15.19
N ALA A 310 -0.33 1.69 -14.52
CA ALA A 310 -0.64 3.04 -15.01
C ALA A 310 0.67 3.83 -15.11
N PHE A 311 0.87 4.65 -16.14
CA PHE A 311 2.13 5.36 -16.31
C PHE A 311 1.96 6.66 -17.09
N PHE A 312 2.96 7.52 -17.01
CA PHE A 312 3.01 8.76 -17.78
C PHE A 312 4.17 8.75 -18.74
N ASP A 313 3.82 8.97 -20.00
CA ASP A 313 4.76 8.86 -21.10
C ASP A 313 5.57 10.14 -21.31
N ILE A 314 6.51 10.05 -22.25
CA ILE A 314 7.37 11.16 -22.68
C ILE A 314 6.60 12.33 -23.32
N ASN A 315 5.33 12.13 -23.67
CA ASN A 315 4.48 13.13 -24.31
C ASN A 315 3.49 13.76 -23.30
N SER A 316 3.65 13.47 -22.01
CA SER A 316 2.77 13.92 -20.94
C SER A 316 1.35 13.37 -21.02
N ASN A 317 1.19 12.15 -21.54
CA ASN A 317 -0.06 11.42 -21.52
C ASN A 317 -0.06 10.39 -20.39
N TRP A 318 -1.18 10.31 -19.70
CA TRP A 318 -1.46 9.27 -18.72
C TRP A 318 -2.05 8.05 -19.42
N LEU A 319 -1.36 6.91 -19.32
CA LEU A 319 -1.65 5.70 -20.08
C LEU A 319 -1.87 4.50 -19.15
N LEU A 320 -2.77 3.60 -19.58
CA LEU A 320 -3.11 2.37 -18.87
C LEU A 320 -2.58 1.13 -19.59
N PHE A 321 -2.13 0.15 -18.83
CA PHE A 321 -1.74 -1.17 -19.32
C PHE A 321 -2.57 -2.27 -18.67
N PHE A 322 -3.19 -3.10 -19.51
CA PHE A 322 -4.08 -4.19 -19.10
C PHE A 322 -3.40 -5.55 -19.18
N TYR A 323 -3.81 -6.49 -18.34
CA TYR A 323 -3.24 -7.83 -18.21
C TYR A 323 -3.24 -8.62 -19.52
N TYR A 324 -4.25 -8.42 -20.38
CA TYR A 324 -4.40 -9.17 -21.62
C TYR A 324 -3.72 -8.52 -22.84
N SER A 325 -3.16 -7.32 -22.72
CA SER A 325 -2.57 -6.61 -23.87
C SER A 325 -1.13 -7.01 -24.18
N THR A 326 -0.42 -7.68 -23.26
CA THR A 326 0.97 -8.12 -23.50
C THR A 326 1.38 -9.27 -22.60
N GLU A 327 2.31 -10.11 -23.06
CA GLU A 327 3.00 -11.11 -22.25
C GLU A 327 4.22 -10.55 -21.50
N THR A 328 4.78 -9.41 -21.94
CA THR A 328 5.99 -8.83 -21.34
C THR A 328 5.91 -7.32 -21.20
N LEU A 329 6.38 -6.79 -20.08
CA LEU A 329 6.60 -5.36 -19.87
C LEU A 329 7.93 -5.13 -19.19
N LYS A 330 8.54 -3.99 -19.49
CA LYS A 330 9.74 -3.52 -18.80
C LYS A 330 9.51 -2.09 -18.32
N VAL A 331 9.97 -1.80 -17.11
CA VAL A 331 9.95 -0.47 -16.52
C VAL A 331 11.34 -0.18 -15.99
N GLU A 332 11.99 0.84 -16.52
CA GLU A 332 13.26 1.37 -16.02
C GLU A 332 12.98 2.36 -14.89
N GLU A 333 13.60 2.19 -13.72
CA GLU A 333 13.58 3.21 -12.67
C GLU A 333 14.32 4.46 -13.17
N THR A 334 13.74 5.64 -12.96
CA THR A 334 14.31 6.94 -13.37
C THR A 334 14.46 7.88 -12.18
N ASN A 335 15.14 9.01 -12.36
CA ASN A 335 15.24 10.01 -11.31
C ASN A 335 13.99 10.88 -11.26
N ARG A 336 13.80 11.56 -10.12
CA ARG A 336 12.71 12.54 -9.94
C ARG A 336 12.74 13.63 -11.02
N ASP A 337 13.93 14.11 -11.36
CA ASP A 337 14.14 15.19 -12.33
C ASP A 337 13.71 14.82 -13.76
N ASP A 338 13.59 13.52 -14.05
CA ASP A 338 13.13 13.04 -15.36
C ASP A 338 11.62 13.18 -15.54
N GLY A 339 10.86 13.33 -14.44
CA GLY A 339 9.41 13.57 -14.46
C GLY A 339 8.54 12.38 -14.90
N PHE A 340 9.13 11.21 -15.13
CA PHE A 340 8.39 9.97 -15.45
C PHE A 340 7.94 9.26 -14.20
N PHE A 341 6.75 8.69 -14.26
CA PHE A 341 6.23 7.88 -13.17
C PHE A 341 5.42 6.70 -13.68
N VAL A 342 5.43 5.63 -12.89
CA VAL A 342 4.75 4.37 -13.14
C VAL A 342 4.10 3.91 -11.84
N ALA A 343 2.89 3.40 -11.91
CA ALA A 343 2.15 2.83 -10.80
C ALA A 343 1.78 1.37 -11.11
N PHE A 344 2.38 0.44 -10.38
CA PHE A 344 2.08 -0.99 -10.44
C PHE A 344 0.87 -1.32 -9.59
N LYS A 345 -0.07 -2.08 -10.13
CA LYS A 345 -1.10 -2.71 -9.32
C LYS A 345 -0.54 -3.97 -8.67
N THR A 346 -0.61 -4.06 -7.35
CA THR A 346 -0.03 -5.18 -6.59
C THR A 346 -0.88 -5.54 -5.39
N SER A 347 -0.88 -6.81 -4.99
CA SER A 347 -1.37 -7.19 -3.66
C SER A 347 -0.20 -7.32 -2.70
N LEU A 348 -0.33 -6.75 -1.51
CA LEU A 348 0.66 -6.88 -0.43
C LEU A 348 0.14 -7.90 0.60
N SER A 349 0.84 -9.03 0.74
CA SER A 349 0.59 -9.97 1.85
C SER A 349 1.27 -9.45 3.12
N THR A 350 0.68 -8.43 3.74
CA THR A 350 1.20 -7.92 5.02
C THR A 350 0.38 -8.49 6.16
N THR A 351 1.03 -8.77 7.29
CA THR A 351 0.31 -9.03 8.54
C THR A 351 -0.25 -7.75 9.17
N ASN A 352 0.09 -6.59 8.59
CA ASN A 352 -0.27 -5.28 9.09
C ASN A 352 -0.64 -4.32 7.93
N PRO A 353 -1.94 -4.10 7.65
CA PRO A 353 -2.40 -3.15 6.63
C PRO A 353 -2.01 -1.68 6.95
N ASP A 354 -1.39 -1.43 8.11
CA ASP A 354 -0.87 -0.13 8.54
C ASP A 354 0.57 0.17 8.14
N PHE A 355 1.17 -0.66 7.31
CA PHE A 355 2.53 -0.47 6.82
C PHE A 355 2.56 -0.06 5.33
N CYS A 356 3.30 1.00 5.03
CA CYS A 356 3.64 1.43 3.67
C CYS A 356 5.14 1.16 3.44
N PRO A 357 5.50 0.04 2.79
CA PRO A 357 6.91 -0.33 2.59
C PRO A 357 7.63 0.63 1.63
N ILE A 358 8.96 0.68 1.69
CA ILE A 358 9.77 1.37 0.67
C ILE A 358 9.63 0.64 -0.65
N GLU A 359 9.65 1.39 -1.77
CA GLU A 359 9.67 0.89 -3.15
C GLU A 359 10.65 -0.28 -3.39
N SER A 360 11.81 -0.30 -2.71
CA SER A 360 12.84 -1.33 -2.85
C SER A 360 12.57 -2.64 -2.11
N GLU A 361 11.60 -2.67 -1.18
CA GLU A 361 11.25 -3.86 -0.39
C GLU A 361 10.04 -4.62 -0.97
N ILE A 362 9.37 -4.05 -1.97
CA ILE A 362 8.17 -4.63 -2.57
C ILE A 362 8.57 -5.29 -3.88
N ALA A 363 8.29 -6.59 -4.03
CA ALA A 363 8.23 -7.24 -5.33
C ALA A 363 6.77 -7.22 -5.80
N PRO A 364 6.36 -6.28 -6.67
CA PRO A 364 4.96 -6.14 -7.04
C PRO A 364 4.44 -7.45 -7.61
N THR A 365 3.32 -7.95 -7.11
CA THR A 365 2.75 -9.21 -7.54
C THR A 365 1.30 -9.01 -7.96
N ILE A 366 1.02 -9.41 -9.20
CA ILE A 366 -0.29 -9.33 -9.83
C ILE A 366 -1.01 -10.66 -9.60
N PHE A 367 -2.25 -10.60 -9.11
CA PHE A 367 -3.10 -11.77 -8.86
C PHE A 367 -4.23 -11.85 -9.90
N LEU A 368 -3.88 -11.76 -11.19
CA LEU A 368 -4.83 -11.87 -12.30
C LEU A 368 -4.57 -13.17 -13.06
N GLY A 369 -5.57 -14.04 -13.13
CA GLY A 369 -5.46 -15.39 -13.71
C GLY A 369 -5.34 -16.49 -12.66
N GLU A 370 -4.82 -17.64 -13.06
CA GLU A 370 -4.69 -18.82 -12.18
C GLU A 370 -3.44 -18.75 -11.28
N ASP A 371 -2.41 -18.00 -11.69
CA ASP A 371 -1.12 -17.91 -11.01
C ASP A 371 -0.79 -16.46 -10.64
N PRO A 372 -0.25 -16.21 -9.43
CA PRO A 372 0.33 -14.91 -9.11
C PRO A 372 1.59 -14.67 -9.95
N ILE A 373 1.70 -13.48 -10.54
CA ILE A 373 2.83 -13.08 -11.38
C ILE A 373 3.57 -11.93 -10.70
N SER A 374 4.80 -12.18 -10.26
CA SER A 374 5.66 -11.17 -9.66
C SER A 374 6.45 -10.43 -10.73
N TRP A 375 6.56 -9.11 -10.56
CA TRP A 375 7.56 -8.30 -11.21
C TRP A 375 8.95 -8.65 -10.64
N THR A 376 9.94 -8.72 -11.51
CA THR A 376 11.32 -9.04 -11.16
C THR A 376 12.21 -7.84 -11.43
N ASN A 377 12.90 -7.34 -10.41
CA ASN A 377 13.88 -6.26 -10.58
C ASN A 377 15.21 -6.87 -11.03
N THR A 378 15.73 -6.42 -12.17
CA THR A 378 17.06 -6.79 -12.65
C THR A 378 18.13 -5.86 -12.07
N SER A 379 19.39 -6.29 -12.06
CA SER A 379 20.51 -5.56 -11.42
C SER A 379 20.79 -4.15 -11.98
N ASP A 380 20.10 -3.76 -13.04
CA ASP A 380 20.14 -2.48 -13.74
C ASP A 380 18.93 -1.59 -13.42
N SER A 381 18.27 -1.81 -12.28
CA SER A 381 17.08 -1.06 -11.84
C SER A 381 15.92 -1.11 -12.85
N THR A 382 15.82 -2.22 -13.58
CA THR A 382 14.72 -2.46 -14.52
C THR A 382 13.78 -3.53 -13.96
N TRP A 383 12.52 -3.16 -13.78
CA TRP A 383 11.44 -4.10 -13.46
C TRP A 383 10.94 -4.80 -14.71
N GLN A 384 10.87 -6.12 -14.64
CA GLN A 384 10.38 -6.97 -15.73
C GLN A 384 9.14 -7.74 -15.28
N PHE A 385 8.07 -7.59 -16.04
CA PHE A 385 6.89 -8.43 -15.99
C PHE A 385 6.95 -9.41 -17.15
N LYS A 386 6.77 -10.69 -16.84
CA LYS A 386 6.66 -11.75 -17.84
C LYS A 386 5.58 -12.72 -17.42
N LYS A 387 4.67 -13.04 -18.33
CA LYS A 387 3.64 -14.04 -18.11
C LYS A 387 3.53 -15.01 -19.27
N CYS A 388 2.83 -16.10 -19.03
CA CYS A 388 2.47 -17.01 -20.09
C CYS A 388 1.44 -16.37 -21.04
N VAL A 389 1.52 -16.71 -22.32
CA VAL A 389 0.51 -16.41 -23.35
C VAL A 389 -0.88 -16.80 -22.86
N GLY A 390 -1.83 -15.87 -22.97
CA GLY A 390 -3.21 -16.07 -22.56
C GLY A 390 -3.34 -16.49 -21.08
N ASN A 391 -3.94 -17.66 -20.86
CA ASN A 391 -4.20 -18.26 -19.55
C ASN A 391 -3.44 -19.59 -19.34
N TRP A 392 -2.30 -19.76 -19.99
CA TRP A 392 -1.46 -20.95 -19.80
C TRP A 392 -0.90 -20.97 -18.37
N LYS A 393 -0.84 -22.16 -17.78
CA LYS A 393 -0.38 -22.38 -16.40
C LYS A 393 1.13 -22.17 -16.31
N MET A 394 1.57 -21.43 -15.30
CA MET A 394 2.97 -21.17 -15.04
C MET A 394 3.51 -22.10 -13.96
N PHE A 395 4.65 -22.75 -14.22
CA PHE A 395 5.38 -23.55 -13.23
C PHE A 395 6.82 -23.05 -13.11
N LYS A 396 7.25 -22.73 -11.88
CA LYS A 396 8.66 -22.45 -11.57
C LYS A 396 9.35 -23.74 -11.15
N ARG A 397 10.38 -24.14 -11.90
CA ARG A 397 11.19 -25.35 -11.65
C ARG A 397 12.48 -24.97 -10.94
N SER A 398 12.58 -25.32 -9.66
CA SER A 398 13.66 -24.88 -8.76
C SER A 398 15.02 -25.50 -9.05
N ASP A 399 15.08 -26.60 -9.82
CA ASP A 399 16.30 -27.33 -10.16
C ASP A 399 17.18 -26.58 -11.18
N ARG A 400 16.58 -25.77 -12.05
CA ARG A 400 17.27 -24.98 -13.07
C ARG A 400 16.90 -23.49 -13.09
N ASP A 401 16.06 -23.07 -12.14
CA ASP A 401 15.47 -21.73 -12.09
C ASP A 401 14.87 -21.32 -13.45
N ILE A 402 14.12 -22.26 -14.05
CA ILE A 402 13.37 -22.01 -15.28
C ILE A 402 11.88 -21.92 -14.98
N THR A 403 11.19 -21.10 -15.76
CA THR A 403 9.73 -21.03 -15.75
C THR A 403 9.20 -21.70 -17.02
N VAL A 404 8.22 -22.57 -16.87
CA VAL A 404 7.56 -23.28 -17.98
C VAL A 404 6.08 -22.94 -17.99
N CYS A 405 5.56 -22.67 -19.19
CA CYS A 405 4.15 -22.42 -19.43
C CYS A 405 3.51 -23.65 -20.07
N MET A 406 2.41 -24.15 -19.49
CA MET A 406 1.74 -25.38 -19.92
C MET A 406 0.24 -25.16 -20.21
N GLN A 407 -0.30 -25.89 -21.18
CA GLN A 407 -1.75 -25.97 -21.42
C GLN A 407 -2.15 -27.36 -21.93
N VAL A 408 -3.33 -27.82 -21.50
CA VAL A 408 -3.92 -29.09 -21.94
C VAL A 408 -4.94 -28.84 -23.06
N PHE A 409 -4.86 -29.63 -24.12
CA PHE A 409 -5.76 -29.57 -25.26
C PHE A 409 -6.39 -30.94 -25.53
N ILE A 410 -7.72 -30.98 -25.59
CA ILE A 410 -8.47 -32.19 -25.95
C ILE A 410 -8.70 -32.18 -27.47
N LEU A 411 -8.04 -33.10 -28.18
CA LEU A 411 -8.08 -33.19 -29.64
C LEU A 411 -9.10 -34.23 -30.14
N GLY A 412 -9.54 -35.12 -29.24
CA GLY A 412 -10.52 -36.16 -29.52
C GLY A 412 -10.06 -37.54 -29.06
N LYS A 413 -11.01 -38.47 -28.90
CA LYS A 413 -10.71 -39.83 -28.48
C LYS A 413 -9.85 -40.54 -29.52
N GLY A 414 -8.75 -41.14 -29.08
CA GLY A 414 -7.81 -41.86 -29.95
C GLY A 414 -6.80 -40.95 -30.64
N THR A 415 -6.50 -39.81 -30.02
CA THR A 415 -5.44 -38.91 -30.48
C THR A 415 -4.12 -39.66 -30.51
N THR A 416 -3.45 -39.70 -31.66
CA THR A 416 -2.12 -40.31 -31.76
C THR A 416 -1.03 -39.38 -31.25
N GLN A 417 0.11 -39.93 -30.84
CA GLN A 417 1.30 -39.15 -30.48
C GLN A 417 1.67 -38.15 -31.59
N LYS A 418 1.63 -38.58 -32.86
CA LYS A 418 1.95 -37.72 -33.99
C LYS A 418 0.98 -36.54 -34.13
N GLN A 419 -0.31 -36.77 -33.92
CA GLN A 419 -1.32 -35.70 -33.92
C GLN A 419 -1.10 -34.72 -32.76
N ALA A 420 -0.75 -35.22 -31.58
CA ALA A 420 -0.39 -34.41 -30.42
C ALA A 420 0.83 -33.52 -30.70
N GLU A 421 1.90 -34.09 -31.27
CA GLU A 421 3.11 -33.37 -31.68
C GLU A 421 2.83 -32.30 -32.74
N ASP A 422 2.10 -32.66 -33.79
CA ASP A 422 1.75 -31.76 -34.89
C ASP A 422 0.88 -30.60 -34.37
N TYR A 423 -0.03 -30.86 -33.42
CA TYR A 423 -0.86 -29.83 -32.80
C TYR A 423 -0.03 -28.82 -32.01
N CYS A 424 0.82 -29.26 -31.08
CA CYS A 424 1.67 -28.34 -30.33
C CYS A 424 2.60 -27.56 -31.27
N SER A 425 3.19 -28.23 -32.26
CA SER A 425 4.09 -27.63 -33.25
C SER A 425 3.39 -26.57 -34.10
N SER A 426 2.11 -26.76 -34.42
CA SER A 426 1.32 -25.79 -35.19
C SER A 426 1.17 -24.42 -34.49
N MET A 427 1.30 -24.40 -33.16
CA MET A 427 1.30 -23.17 -32.34
C MET A 427 2.73 -22.68 -32.03
N GLY A 428 3.76 -23.28 -32.63
CA GLY A 428 5.16 -23.01 -32.31
C GLY A 428 5.57 -23.48 -30.91
N LYS A 429 4.81 -24.42 -30.33
CA LYS A 429 5.05 -25.00 -29.00
C LYS A 429 5.47 -26.46 -29.13
N LYS A 430 5.80 -27.11 -28.03
CA LYS A 430 6.17 -28.54 -28.02
C LYS A 430 5.22 -29.33 -27.13
N VAL A 431 5.12 -30.63 -27.37
CA VAL A 431 4.61 -31.54 -26.34
C VAL A 431 5.54 -31.38 -25.13
N THR A 432 4.98 -31.17 -23.95
CA THR A 432 5.76 -30.78 -22.77
C THR A 432 6.02 -31.96 -21.85
N GLY A 433 7.24 -32.04 -21.33
CA GLY A 433 7.61 -32.99 -20.30
C GLY A 433 7.23 -32.47 -18.91
N VAL A 434 7.17 -33.39 -17.95
CA VAL A 434 6.83 -33.10 -16.55
C VAL A 434 8.05 -33.35 -15.65
N ALA A 435 8.56 -32.30 -15.05
CA ALA A 435 9.69 -32.34 -14.12
C ALA A 435 9.25 -32.63 -12.68
N MET A 436 8.02 -32.23 -12.30
CA MET A 436 7.52 -32.34 -10.93
C MET A 436 6.14 -33.04 -10.84
N VAL A 437 5.81 -33.56 -9.65
CA VAL A 437 4.55 -34.29 -9.41
C VAL A 437 3.35 -33.36 -9.60
N GLU A 438 3.49 -32.11 -9.15
CA GLU A 438 2.49 -31.06 -9.19
C GLU A 438 2.05 -30.75 -10.64
N GLU A 439 2.99 -30.75 -11.58
CA GLU A 439 2.71 -30.54 -13.01
C GLU A 439 1.83 -31.68 -13.56
N SER A 440 2.14 -32.92 -13.21
CA SER A 440 1.37 -34.10 -13.65
C SER A 440 -0.02 -34.14 -13.03
N GLN A 441 -0.15 -33.76 -11.76
CA GLN A 441 -1.45 -33.64 -11.09
C GLN A 441 -2.30 -32.55 -11.72
N TRP A 442 -1.71 -31.40 -12.03
CA TRP A 442 -2.41 -30.31 -12.71
C TRP A 442 -2.88 -30.74 -14.10
N ILE A 443 -2.03 -31.39 -14.92
CA ILE A 443 -2.42 -31.92 -16.23
C ILE A 443 -3.60 -32.89 -16.09
N LEU A 444 -3.56 -33.81 -15.12
CA LEU A 444 -4.62 -34.79 -14.90
C LEU A 444 -5.94 -34.11 -14.51
N ASN A 445 -5.90 -33.18 -13.55
CA ASN A 445 -7.07 -32.44 -13.09
C ASN A 445 -7.68 -31.62 -14.23
N ARG A 446 -6.83 -30.89 -14.96
CA ARG A 446 -7.25 -30.06 -16.09
C ARG A 446 -7.86 -30.88 -17.22
N THR A 447 -7.30 -32.07 -17.49
CA THR A 447 -7.87 -33.04 -18.44
C THR A 447 -9.28 -33.46 -18.00
N GLY A 448 -9.48 -33.75 -16.72
CA GLY A 448 -10.79 -34.12 -16.17
C GLY A 448 -11.84 -33.01 -16.29
N GLU A 449 -11.45 -31.76 -16.01
CA GLU A 449 -12.30 -30.57 -16.19
C GLU A 449 -12.73 -30.40 -17.65
N LEU A 450 -11.79 -30.44 -18.59
CA LEU A 450 -12.05 -30.23 -20.02
C LEU A 450 -12.92 -31.33 -20.64
N LEU A 451 -12.82 -32.56 -20.13
CA LEU A 451 -13.66 -33.68 -20.56
C LEU A 451 -15.06 -33.67 -19.88
N ASN A 452 -15.34 -32.71 -18.99
CA ASN A 452 -16.60 -32.57 -18.24
C ASN A 452 -17.06 -33.87 -17.57
N VAL A 453 -16.11 -34.60 -16.98
CA VAL A 453 -16.37 -35.90 -16.35
C VAL A 453 -16.92 -35.66 -14.94
N THR A 454 -18.22 -35.41 -14.83
CA THR A 454 -18.91 -35.03 -13.57
C THR A 454 -18.95 -36.13 -12.51
N GLU A 455 -18.57 -37.36 -12.84
CA GLU A 455 -18.25 -38.40 -11.88
C GLU A 455 -17.10 -39.24 -12.44
N TRP A 456 -15.96 -39.22 -11.74
CA TRP A 456 -14.81 -40.09 -11.96
C TRP A 456 -15.18 -41.57 -11.69
N THR A 457 -16.05 -42.15 -12.51
CA THR A 457 -16.49 -43.54 -12.35
C THR A 457 -15.28 -44.48 -12.50
N LYS A 458 -15.28 -45.56 -11.71
CA LYS A 458 -14.21 -46.58 -11.66
C LYS A 458 -14.03 -47.33 -13.00
N SER A 459 -14.81 -47.03 -14.03
CA SER A 459 -14.81 -47.75 -15.32
C SER A 459 -14.03 -47.05 -16.44
N GLU A 460 -13.51 -45.84 -16.21
CA GLU A 460 -12.83 -45.05 -17.26
C GLU A 460 -11.33 -44.86 -16.97
N HIS A 461 -10.61 -45.98 -16.89
CA HIS A 461 -9.14 -45.99 -16.77
C HIS A 461 -8.49 -45.59 -18.11
N TYR A 462 -7.28 -45.03 -18.03
CA TYR A 462 -6.42 -44.68 -19.17
C TYR A 462 -6.94 -43.55 -20.08
N LYS A 463 -7.96 -42.80 -19.66
CA LYS A 463 -8.26 -41.49 -20.27
C LYS A 463 -7.19 -40.51 -19.85
N GLY A 464 -6.39 -40.06 -20.81
CA GLY A 464 -5.26 -39.19 -20.56
C GLY A 464 -4.87 -38.33 -21.75
N VAL A 465 -3.79 -37.59 -21.59
CA VAL A 465 -3.22 -36.74 -22.63
C VAL A 465 -1.72 -37.00 -22.75
N TRP A 466 -1.24 -36.97 -23.99
CA TRP A 466 0.18 -37.13 -24.30
C TRP A 466 1.02 -36.08 -23.58
N ILE A 467 2.14 -36.52 -23.01
CA ILE A 467 3.23 -35.68 -22.52
C ILE A 467 4.51 -36.08 -23.26
N ASP A 468 5.53 -35.24 -23.19
CA ASP A 468 6.83 -35.58 -23.76
C ASP A 468 7.48 -36.69 -22.93
N GLY A 469 8.47 -37.37 -23.51
CA GLY A 469 9.18 -38.45 -22.85
C GLY A 469 9.07 -39.76 -23.63
N GLU A 470 10.23 -40.25 -24.08
CA GLU A 470 10.37 -41.55 -24.71
C GLU A 470 11.52 -42.32 -24.07
N ARG A 471 11.38 -43.64 -23.89
CA ARG A 471 12.47 -44.49 -23.41
C ARG A 471 13.61 -44.52 -24.42
N LYS A 472 14.82 -44.22 -23.96
CA LYS A 472 16.05 -44.33 -24.75
C LYS A 472 16.36 -45.78 -25.14
N THR A 473 16.00 -46.71 -24.28
CA THR A 473 16.15 -48.15 -24.52
C THR A 473 14.86 -48.84 -24.10
N PRO A 474 14.20 -49.58 -25.01
CA PRO A 474 12.93 -50.22 -24.71
C PRO A 474 12.97 -51.07 -23.43
N GLY A 475 11.98 -50.88 -22.56
CA GLY A 475 11.87 -51.58 -21.28
C GLY A 475 12.90 -51.19 -20.19
N ILE A 476 13.69 -50.13 -20.40
CA ILE A 476 14.55 -49.53 -19.37
C ILE A 476 13.96 -48.17 -18.98
N ASN A 477 13.89 -47.88 -17.68
CA ASN A 477 13.40 -46.60 -17.12
C ASN A 477 14.41 -45.46 -17.32
N ASP A 478 14.87 -45.26 -18.56
CA ASP A 478 15.74 -44.16 -19.00
C ASP A 478 14.98 -43.35 -20.05
N ILE A 479 14.38 -42.23 -19.63
CA ILE A 479 13.50 -41.39 -20.44
C ILE A 479 14.28 -40.20 -20.99
N THR A 480 14.10 -39.92 -22.28
CA THR A 480 14.59 -38.72 -22.95
C THR A 480 13.46 -37.77 -23.25
N TRP A 481 13.69 -36.48 -22.98
CA TRP A 481 12.77 -35.39 -23.26
C TRP A 481 13.19 -34.66 -24.54
N SER A 482 12.25 -34.47 -25.47
CA SER A 482 12.45 -33.79 -26.75
C SER A 482 12.11 -32.28 -26.68
N ASP A 483 11.43 -31.86 -25.61
CA ASP A 483 10.99 -30.49 -25.43
C ASP A 483 12.15 -29.49 -25.25
N GLY A 484 13.32 -29.97 -24.83
CA GLY A 484 14.56 -29.21 -24.68
C GLY A 484 14.61 -28.36 -23.40
N TYR A 485 13.64 -28.51 -22.49
CA TYR A 485 13.62 -27.80 -21.21
C TYR A 485 13.14 -28.66 -20.03
N THR A 486 12.68 -29.89 -20.24
CA THR A 486 12.41 -30.86 -19.19
C THR A 486 13.63 -31.74 -18.95
N GLU A 487 13.95 -31.92 -17.67
CA GLU A 487 15.00 -32.82 -17.23
C GLU A 487 14.65 -33.50 -15.92
N GLY A 488 15.39 -34.57 -15.64
CA GLY A 488 15.25 -35.33 -14.41
C GLY A 488 14.00 -36.21 -14.37
N TYR A 489 13.74 -36.74 -13.18
CA TYR A 489 12.70 -37.73 -12.89
C TYR A 489 11.88 -37.33 -11.67
N GLY A 490 11.78 -36.03 -11.36
CA GLY A 490 11.10 -35.54 -10.16
C GLY A 490 9.62 -35.95 -10.12
N ALA A 491 8.95 -35.93 -11.27
CA ALA A 491 7.56 -36.38 -11.43
C ALA A 491 7.35 -37.89 -11.21
N PHE A 492 8.42 -38.70 -11.18
CA PHE A 492 8.37 -40.16 -11.03
C PHE A 492 8.52 -40.59 -9.56
N LYS A 493 8.79 -39.64 -8.65
CA LYS A 493 8.94 -39.89 -7.20
C LYS A 493 7.69 -40.55 -6.62
N ASP A 494 7.82 -41.22 -5.48
CA ASP A 494 6.70 -41.78 -4.69
C ASP A 494 5.69 -42.67 -5.43
N LYS A 495 6.12 -43.28 -6.55
CA LYS A 495 5.32 -44.13 -7.44
C LYS A 495 4.21 -43.36 -8.16
N TRP A 496 4.47 -42.09 -8.50
CA TRP A 496 3.61 -41.26 -9.34
C TRP A 496 3.70 -41.62 -10.84
N ALA A 497 4.73 -42.36 -11.24
CA ALA A 497 4.79 -43.02 -12.53
C ALA A 497 4.53 -44.52 -12.41
N HIS A 498 3.74 -45.04 -13.35
CA HIS A 498 3.56 -46.45 -13.60
C HIS A 498 4.22 -46.79 -14.92
N LEU A 499 5.28 -47.59 -14.87
CA LEU A 499 6.09 -47.93 -16.03
C LEU A 499 6.11 -49.45 -16.13
N ASP A 500 5.45 -50.02 -17.14
CA ASP A 500 5.50 -51.46 -17.40
C ASP A 500 6.76 -51.80 -18.22
N ASN A 501 7.34 -52.97 -17.96
CA ASN A 501 8.44 -53.51 -18.76
C ASN A 501 7.86 -54.49 -19.77
N GLY A 502 6.82 -54.06 -20.49
CA GLY A 502 5.99 -54.90 -21.36
C GLY A 502 6.85 -55.80 -22.27
N LEU A 503 6.72 -57.12 -22.10
CA LEU A 503 7.50 -58.12 -22.84
C LEU A 503 6.97 -58.37 -24.28
N VAL A 504 5.83 -57.78 -24.67
CA VAL A 504 5.10 -58.12 -25.91
C VAL A 504 4.89 -56.92 -26.84
N VAL A 505 4.63 -55.74 -26.30
CA VAL A 505 4.57 -54.47 -27.05
C VAL A 505 5.40 -53.47 -26.26
N ALA A 506 6.31 -52.77 -26.93
CA ALA A 506 7.17 -51.78 -26.29
C ALA A 506 6.34 -50.54 -25.93
N GLU A 507 6.22 -50.28 -24.63
CA GLU A 507 5.54 -49.11 -24.06
C GLU A 507 6.62 -48.08 -23.71
N ASP A 508 7.03 -47.33 -24.73
CA ASP A 508 8.19 -46.46 -24.64
C ASP A 508 7.83 -44.98 -24.51
N CYS A 509 6.57 -44.58 -24.77
CA CYS A 509 6.12 -43.19 -24.75
C CYS A 509 5.21 -42.90 -23.56
N LEU A 510 5.10 -41.62 -23.16
CA LEU A 510 4.39 -41.25 -21.93
C LEU A 510 3.08 -40.49 -22.17
N PHE A 511 2.12 -40.72 -21.29
CA PHE A 511 0.94 -39.88 -21.15
C PHE A 511 0.53 -39.73 -19.68
N VAL A 512 -0.14 -38.62 -19.36
CA VAL A 512 -0.74 -38.42 -18.03
C VAL A 512 -2.18 -38.92 -18.08
N SER A 513 -2.49 -39.93 -17.29
CA SER A 513 -3.79 -40.59 -17.29
C SER A 513 -4.19 -41.10 -15.91
N LYS A 514 -5.48 -41.41 -15.75
CA LYS A 514 -5.93 -42.13 -14.57
C LYS A 514 -5.63 -43.62 -14.71
N THR A 515 -4.65 -44.10 -13.97
CA THR A 515 -4.38 -45.55 -13.89
C THR A 515 -5.23 -46.20 -12.79
N PRO A 516 -5.48 -47.52 -12.84
CA PRO A 516 -6.03 -48.27 -11.71
C PRO A 516 -5.03 -48.41 -10.54
N ARG A 517 -3.81 -47.90 -10.69
CA ARG A 517 -2.70 -47.97 -9.73
C ARG A 517 -2.45 -46.57 -9.14
N LYS A 518 -1.44 -46.44 -8.27
CA LYS A 518 -1.13 -45.16 -7.59
C LYS A 518 -0.53 -44.11 -8.55
N GLY A 519 0.09 -44.52 -9.66
CA GLY A 519 0.72 -43.62 -10.63
C GLY A 519 -0.28 -42.93 -11.56
N ILE A 520 0.06 -41.74 -12.02
CA ILE A 520 -0.73 -40.95 -12.98
C ILE A 520 0.03 -40.65 -14.27
N ILE A 521 1.35 -40.85 -14.28
CA ILE A 521 2.13 -40.98 -15.51
C ILE A 521 2.15 -42.46 -15.85
N ASP A 522 1.89 -42.79 -17.10
CA ASP A 522 1.81 -44.16 -17.57
C ASP A 522 2.56 -44.27 -18.90
N ASP A 523 3.21 -45.39 -19.15
CA ASP A 523 3.83 -45.66 -20.43
C ASP A 523 2.89 -46.40 -21.37
N VAL A 524 2.99 -46.08 -22.65
CA VAL A 524 2.14 -46.61 -23.71
C VAL A 524 2.94 -46.83 -24.98
N PRO A 525 2.45 -47.66 -25.92
CA PRO A 525 3.12 -47.83 -27.19
C PRO A 525 3.17 -46.49 -27.94
N CYS A 526 4.37 -46.14 -28.42
CA CYS A 526 4.54 -44.95 -29.23
C CYS A 526 3.67 -45.02 -30.49
N GLY A 527 3.08 -43.89 -30.87
CA GLY A 527 2.14 -43.81 -32.00
C GLY A 527 0.76 -44.43 -31.77
N ASP A 528 0.44 -44.96 -30.58
CA ASP A 528 -0.89 -45.48 -30.30
C ASP A 528 -1.98 -44.40 -30.43
N GLY A 529 -3.14 -44.79 -30.92
CA GLY A 529 -4.36 -43.97 -31.03
C GLY A 529 -5.62 -44.80 -30.80
N ALA A 530 -5.51 -45.99 -30.19
CA ALA A 530 -6.58 -46.97 -30.05
C ALA A 530 -7.70 -46.57 -29.05
N GLY A 531 -7.87 -45.27 -28.78
CA GLY A 531 -9.01 -44.71 -28.06
C GLY A 531 -8.76 -44.34 -26.60
N LEU A 532 -7.52 -44.44 -26.10
CA LEU A 532 -7.16 -44.10 -24.72
C LEU A 532 -6.68 -42.64 -24.57
N PRO A 533 -5.76 -42.12 -25.40
CA PRO A 533 -5.38 -40.72 -25.34
C PRO A 533 -6.47 -39.83 -25.96
N HIS A 534 -6.78 -38.73 -25.28
CA HIS A 534 -7.83 -37.78 -25.67
C HIS A 534 -7.27 -36.44 -26.15
N GLY A 535 -5.96 -36.23 -26.02
CA GLY A 535 -5.35 -34.94 -26.26
C GLY A 535 -3.87 -34.90 -25.92
N VAL A 536 -3.37 -33.71 -25.65
CA VAL A 536 -1.94 -33.42 -25.43
C VAL A 536 -1.75 -32.30 -24.40
N ALA A 537 -0.69 -32.36 -23.61
CA ALA A 537 -0.16 -31.20 -22.90
C ALA A 537 0.93 -30.54 -23.75
N CYS A 538 0.69 -29.28 -24.14
CA CYS A 538 1.69 -28.47 -24.83
C CYS A 538 2.36 -27.53 -23.84
N GLY A 539 3.62 -27.17 -24.11
CA GLY A 539 4.38 -26.26 -23.26
C GLY A 539 5.51 -25.54 -23.98
N TYR A 540 6.02 -24.51 -23.32
CA TYR A 540 7.23 -23.80 -23.70
C TYR A 540 7.92 -23.21 -22.47
N LYS A 541 9.23 -23.02 -22.57
CA LYS A 541 10.01 -22.26 -21.58
C LYS A 541 9.67 -20.78 -21.72
N LEU A 542 9.32 -20.12 -20.62
CA LEU A 542 9.16 -18.67 -20.56
C LEU A 542 10.56 -18.05 -20.56
N GLU A 543 10.91 -17.34 -21.64
CA GLU A 543 12.23 -16.72 -21.84
C GLU A 543 12.35 -15.32 -21.24
#